data_AF-A0AAE0UX66-F1
#
_entry.id   AF-A0AAE0UX66-F1
#
_cell.length_a   1.000
_cell.length_b   1.000
_cell.length_c   1.000
_cell.angle_alpha   90.00
_cell.angle_beta   90.00
_cell.angle_gamma   90.00
#
_symmetry.space_group_name_H-M   'P 1'
#
loop_
_entity.id
_entity.type
_entity.pdbx_description
1 polymer ?
#
loop_
_entity_poly.entity_id
_entity_poly.type
_entity_poly.pdbx_seq_one_letter_code
_entity_poly.pdbx_strand_id
1 'polypeptide(L)'
;MMCVFRKAPGPDGVTPACLKTCADQLAFIFSQIFNRSLELCEVPPCFKRSTIIPIPKKPKITGLNDYRPVALTSVVMKSFERLVLAYLKNITGPLLDPLQFAY
;
A
#
# COMPACT_ATOMS: atom_id res chain seq x y z
N MET A 1 1.83 5.58 -11.60
CA MET A 1 0.98 5.62 -10.38
C MET A 1 -0.36 4.94 -10.64
N MET A 2 -0.45 3.61 -10.71
CA MET A 2 -1.75 2.95 -10.90
C MET A 2 -1.98 1.84 -9.89
N CYS A 3 -2.82 2.13 -8.90
CA CYS A 3 -3.45 1.14 -8.04
C CYS A 3 -4.51 0.35 -8.84
N VAL A 4 -4.62 -0.95 -8.56
CA VAL A 4 -5.56 -1.86 -9.25
C VAL A 4 -7.00 -1.42 -8.96
N PHE A 5 -7.84 -1.30 -10.00
CA PHE A 5 -9.17 -0.64 -9.94
C PHE A 5 -10.16 -1.23 -8.94
N ARG A 6 -10.07 -2.53 -8.65
CA ARG A 6 -11.05 -3.26 -7.83
C ARG A 6 -10.52 -3.59 -6.44
N LYS A 7 -9.79 -2.67 -5.81
CA LYS A 7 -9.35 -2.83 -4.41
C LYS A 7 -10.26 -2.04 -3.48
N ALA A 8 -10.54 -2.63 -2.32
CA ALA A 8 -11.24 -1.96 -1.23
C ALA A 8 -10.42 -0.74 -0.74
N PRO A 9 -11.07 0.37 -0.39
CA PRO A 9 -10.41 1.53 0.20
C PRO A 9 -9.87 1.20 1.60
N GLY A 10 -8.93 2.02 2.05
CA GLY A 10 -8.51 2.03 3.45
C GLY A 10 -9.47 2.82 4.34
N PRO A 11 -9.08 3.11 5.59
CA PRO A 11 -9.87 3.92 6.53
C PRO A 11 -10.13 5.35 6.06
N ASP A 12 -9.38 5.83 5.07
CA ASP A 12 -9.51 7.15 4.45
C ASP A 12 -10.61 7.21 3.39
N GLY A 13 -11.23 6.08 3.03
CA GLY A 13 -12.31 6.03 2.04
C GLY A 13 -11.86 6.28 0.59
N VAL A 14 -10.59 6.55 0.36
CA VAL A 14 -10.05 6.85 -0.98
C VAL A 14 -9.96 5.57 -1.80
N THR A 15 -10.70 5.53 -2.90
CA THR A 15 -10.71 4.38 -3.81
C THR A 15 -9.66 4.54 -4.93
N PRO A 16 -9.19 3.42 -5.53
CA PRO A 16 -8.31 3.49 -6.69
C PRO A 16 -8.96 4.20 -7.89
N ALA A 17 -10.29 4.07 -8.03
CA ALA A 17 -11.05 4.77 -9.07
C ALA A 17 -10.99 6.29 -8.88
N CYS A 18 -11.20 6.78 -7.66
CA CYS A 18 -11.09 8.20 -7.33
C CYS A 18 -9.71 8.76 -7.69
N LEU A 19 -8.63 8.07 -7.31
CA LEU A 19 -7.27 8.49 -7.64
C LEU A 19 -6.97 8.53 -9.14
N LYS A 20 -7.58 7.65 -9.93
CA LYS A 20 -7.40 7.71 -11.39
C LYS A 20 -8.19 8.86 -12.00
N THR A 21 -9.46 8.99 -11.62
CA THR A 21 -10.34 10.03 -12.20
C THR A 21 -9.80 11.42 -11.91
N CYS A 22 -9.22 11.61 -10.72
CA CYS A 22 -8.66 12.89 -10.29
C CYS A 22 -7.12 12.91 -10.39
N ALA A 23 -6.51 12.07 -11.24
CA ALA A 23 -5.06 11.90 -11.25
C ALA A 23 -4.33 13.21 -11.58
N ASP A 24 -4.78 13.95 -12.58
CA ASP A 24 -4.10 15.16 -13.04
C ASP A 24 -4.13 16.27 -11.97
N GLN A 25 -5.22 16.37 -11.23
CA GLN A 25 -5.39 17.34 -10.15
C GLN A 25 -4.62 16.94 -8.89
N LEU A 26 -4.61 15.65 -8.55
CA LEU A 26 -4.05 15.15 -7.30
C LEU A 26 -2.57 14.78 -7.41
N ALA A 27 -2.04 14.52 -8.61
CA ALA A 27 -0.65 14.09 -8.80
C ALA A 27 0.34 15.08 -8.19
N PHE A 28 0.19 16.37 -8.50
CA PHE A 28 1.09 17.40 -7.98
C PHE A 28 1.07 17.47 -6.45
N ILE A 29 -0.12 17.47 -5.85
CA ILE A 29 -0.30 17.54 -4.40
C ILE A 29 0.31 16.32 -3.71
N PHE A 30 0.03 15.11 -4.21
CA PHE A 30 0.60 13.90 -3.61
C PHE A 30 2.12 13.81 -3.81
N SER A 31 2.65 14.28 -4.93
CA SER A 31 4.11 14.39 -5.12
C SER A 31 4.75 15.30 -4.07
N GLN A 32 4.16 16.45 -3.77
CA GLN A 32 4.65 17.35 -2.71
C GLN A 32 4.62 16.67 -1.34
N ILE A 33 3.51 15.99 -1.01
CA ILE A 33 3.37 15.26 0.26
C ILE A 33 4.41 14.14 0.37
N PHE A 34 4.64 13.38 -0.70
CA PHE A 34 5.59 12.27 -0.72
C PHE A 34 7.03 12.75 -0.57
N ASN A 35 7.41 13.80 -1.32
CA ASN A 35 8.75 14.37 -1.22
C ASN A 35 8.99 14.92 0.19
N ARG A 36 8.03 15.67 0.75
CA ARG A 36 8.13 16.17 2.11
C ARG A 36 8.25 15.04 3.13
N SER A 37 7.53 13.94 2.91
CA SER A 37 7.60 12.75 3.77
C SER A 37 8.98 12.10 3.75
N LEU A 38 9.63 12.04 2.58
CA LEU A 38 11.01 11.56 2.44
C LEU A 38 12.02 12.51 3.08
N GLU A 39 11.87 13.82 2.87
CA GLU A 39 12.76 14.85 3.44
C GLU A 39 12.74 14.88 4.97
N LEU A 40 11.53 14.76 5.56
CA LEU A 40 11.33 14.80 7.00
C LEU A 40 11.43 13.43 7.68
N CYS A 41 11.56 12.35 6.90
CA CYS A 41 11.42 10.98 7.39
C CYS A 41 10.11 10.73 8.17
N GLU A 42 9.03 11.44 7.81
CA GLU A 42 7.76 11.37 8.50
C GLU A 42 6.59 11.13 7.53
N VAL A 43 5.83 10.07 7.75
CA VAL A 43 4.60 9.79 6.99
C VAL A 43 3.41 10.46 7.68
N PRO A 44 2.45 11.05 6.94
CA PRO A 44 1.21 11.55 7.53
C PRO A 44 0.45 10.49 8.34
N PRO A 45 -0.07 10.79 9.55
CA PRO A 45 -0.79 9.82 10.37
C PRO A 45 -1.99 9.17 9.67
N CYS A 46 -2.68 9.90 8.79
CA CYS A 46 -3.81 9.36 8.04
C CYS A 46 -3.42 8.18 7.13
N PHE A 47 -2.19 8.16 6.60
CA PHE A 47 -1.67 7.12 5.73
C PHE A 47 -1.14 5.90 6.49
N LYS A 48 -0.81 6.06 7.78
CA LYS A 48 -0.36 4.96 8.67
C LYS A 48 -1.52 4.10 9.18
N ARG A 49 -2.75 4.58 9.10
CA ARG A 49 -3.93 3.85 9.61
C ARG A 49 -4.32 2.70 8.67
N SER A 50 -4.81 1.61 9.26
CA SER A 50 -5.36 0.48 8.51
C SER A 50 -6.59 -0.11 9.20
N THR A 51 -7.45 -0.74 8.43
CA THR A 51 -8.57 -1.55 8.94
C THR A 51 -8.19 -3.03 8.80
N ILE A 52 -8.24 -3.78 9.89
CA ILE A 52 -7.98 -5.23 9.85
C ILE A 52 -9.27 -5.97 9.52
N ILE A 53 -9.26 -6.71 8.42
CA ILE A 53 -10.37 -7.56 7.98
C ILE A 53 -9.97 -9.03 8.15
N PRO A 54 -10.63 -9.81 9.02
CA PRO A 54 -10.36 -11.23 9.16
C PRO A 54 -10.98 -12.01 7.99
N ILE A 55 -10.15 -12.73 7.22
CA ILE A 55 -10.59 -13.56 6.09
C ILE A 55 -10.50 -15.05 6.48
N PRO A 56 -11.59 -15.83 6.35
CA PRO A 56 -11.56 -17.28 6.57
C PRO A 56 -10.49 -18.00 5.75
N LYS A 57 -9.67 -18.85 6.39
CA LYS A 57 -8.72 -19.78 5.71
C LYS A 57 -9.43 -20.99 5.11
N LYS A 58 -10.53 -21.42 5.73
CA LYS A 58 -11.30 -22.63 5.41
C LYS A 58 -12.80 -22.38 5.67
N PRO A 59 -13.71 -23.17 5.06
CA PRO A 59 -15.16 -22.96 5.20
C PRO A 59 -15.66 -23.11 6.64
N LYS A 60 -15.14 -24.09 7.38
CA LYS A 60 -15.52 -24.34 8.78
C LYS A 60 -14.49 -23.71 9.71
N ILE A 61 -14.89 -22.63 10.37
CA ILE A 61 -14.09 -21.95 11.38
C ILE A 61 -14.22 -22.70 12.71
N THR A 62 -13.08 -23.00 13.33
CA THR A 62 -12.99 -23.69 14.63
C THR A 62 -12.28 -22.84 15.69
N GLY A 63 -11.55 -21.80 15.29
CA GLY A 63 -10.95 -20.83 16.20
C GLY A 63 -10.37 -19.62 15.48
N LEU A 64 -9.84 -18.66 16.24
CA LEU A 64 -9.30 -17.40 15.69
C LEU A 64 -8.12 -17.62 14.73
N ASN A 65 -7.34 -18.68 14.93
CA ASN A 65 -6.22 -19.06 14.06
C ASN A 65 -6.66 -19.46 12.64
N ASP A 66 -7.96 -19.71 12.43
CA ASP A 66 -8.52 -20.02 11.12
C ASP A 66 -8.79 -18.77 10.27
N TYR A 67 -8.50 -17.58 10.78
CA TYR A 67 -8.55 -16.33 10.01
C TYR A 67 -7.16 -15.89 9.56
N ARG A 68 -7.11 -15.24 8.39
CA ARG A 68 -5.98 -14.43 7.95
C ARG A 68 -6.36 -12.97 8.18
N PRO A 69 -5.67 -12.22 9.05
CA PRO A 69 -5.89 -10.79 9.15
C PRO A 69 -5.32 -10.13 7.88
N VAL A 70 -6.17 -9.38 7.17
CA VAL A 70 -5.75 -8.56 6.03
C VAL A 70 -5.90 -7.09 6.40
N ALA A 71 -4.80 -6.34 6.32
CA ALA A 71 -4.80 -4.90 6.56
C ALA A 71 -5.22 -4.14 5.29
N LEU A 72 -6.33 -3.43 5.35
CA LEU A 72 -6.71 -2.43 4.36
C LEU A 72 -6.02 -1.11 4.71
N THR A 73 -4.90 -0.82 4.05
CA THR A 73 -4.20 0.46 4.13
C THR A 73 -4.65 1.43 3.02
N SER A 74 -4.38 2.72 3.22
CA SER A 74 -4.66 3.79 2.26
C SER A 74 -4.13 3.46 0.86
N VAL A 75 -4.96 3.71 -0.16
CA VAL A 75 -4.58 3.52 -1.57
C VAL A 75 -3.51 4.54 -2.01
N VAL A 76 -3.53 5.72 -1.39
CA VAL A 76 -2.50 6.75 -1.59
C VAL A 76 -1.16 6.24 -1.07
N MET A 77 -1.14 5.70 0.16
CA MET A 77 0.08 5.13 0.76
C MET A 77 0.63 3.97 -0.07
N LYS A 78 -0.23 3.04 -0.52
CA LYS A 78 0.18 1.95 -1.43
C LYS A 78 0.80 2.46 -2.73
N SER A 79 0.36 3.61 -3.22
CA SER A 79 0.94 4.23 -4.42
C SER A 79 2.35 4.74 -4.12
N PHE A 80 2.55 5.36 -2.95
CA PHE A 80 3.86 5.82 -2.51
C PHE A 80 4.84 4.67 -2.25
N GLU A 81 4.43 3.64 -1.50
CA GLU A 81 5.23 2.44 -1.25
C GLU A 81 5.73 1.79 -2.53
N ARG A 82 4.92 1.77 -3.59
CA ARG A 82 5.33 1.22 -4.89
C ARG A 82 6.41 2.04 -5.58
N LEU A 83 6.38 3.37 -5.45
CA LEU A 83 7.44 4.24 -5.98
C LEU A 83 8.75 3.97 -5.25
N VAL A 84 8.70 3.91 -3.91
CA VAL A 84 9.87 3.60 -3.07
C VAL A 84 10.38 2.18 -3.34
N LEU A 85 9.49 1.19 -3.46
CA LEU A 85 9.84 -0.19 -3.76
C LEU A 85 10.57 -0.32 -5.10
N ALA A 86 10.13 0.40 -6.13
CA ALA A 86 10.80 0.39 -7.43
C ALA A 86 12.24 0.92 -7.31
N TYR A 87 12.44 1.99 -6.54
CA TYR A 87 13.77 2.53 -6.25
C TYR A 87 14.63 1.54 -5.46
N LEU A 88 14.09 0.97 -4.38
CA LEU A 88 14.81 0.00 -3.54
C LEU A 88 15.20 -1.25 -4.33
N LYS A 89 14.30 -1.81 -5.13
CA LYS A 89 14.60 -2.99 -5.95
C LYS A 89 15.73 -2.77 -6.94
N ASN A 90 15.88 -1.55 -7.47
CA ASN A 90 16.99 -1.21 -8.34
C ASN A 90 18.34 -1.28 -7.59
N ILE A 91 18.35 -0.88 -6.32
CA ILE A 91 19.55 -0.92 -5.47
C ILE A 91 19.83 -2.33 -4.96
N THR A 92 18.79 -3.03 -4.48
CA THR A 92 18.95 -4.31 -3.79
C THR A 92 19.00 -5.49 -4.74
N GLY A 93 18.48 -5.37 -5.96
CA GLY A 93 18.44 -6.47 -6.94
C GLY A 93 19.77 -7.20 -7.13
N PRO A 94 20.89 -6.49 -7.33
CA PRO A 94 22.22 -7.11 -7.44
C PRO A 94 22.73 -7.77 -6.15
N LEU A 95 22.13 -7.47 -5.01
CA LEU A 95 22.52 -7.97 -3.68
C LEU A 95 21.70 -9.19 -3.25
N LEU A 96 20.69 -9.59 -4.04
CA LEU A 96 19.84 -10.73 -3.71
C LEU A 96 20.56 -12.05 -3.94
N ASP A 97 20.35 -12.99 -3.03
CA ASP A 97 20.84 -14.36 -3.18
C ASP A 97 20.14 -15.04 -4.38
N PRO A 98 20.87 -15.73 -5.28
CA PRO A 98 20.29 -16.44 -6.41
C PRO A 98 19.21 -17.48 -6.04
N LEU A 99 19.20 -17.95 -4.78
CA LEU A 99 18.25 -18.91 -4.22
C LEU A 99 17.12 -18.25 -3.42
N GLN A 100 17.01 -16.91 -3.45
CA GLN A 100 15.90 -16.18 -2.84
C GLN A 100 14.70 -16.10 -3.82
N PHE A 101 13.73 -17.01 -3.62
CA PHE A 101 12.51 -17.11 -4.47
C PHE A 101 11.27 -16.41 -3.90
N ALA A 102 11.29 -16.10 -2.60
CA ALA A 102 10.26 -15.31 -1.93
C ALA A 102 10.78 -13.88 -1.68
N TYR A 103 9.85 -12.96 -1.35
CA TYR A 103 10.08 -11.51 -1.25
C TYR A 103 11.45 -11.10 -0.71
#